data_AF-A0AB39VXI3-F1
#
_entry.id   AF-A0AB39VXI3-F1
#
_cell.length_a   1.000
_cell.length_b   1.000
_cell.length_c   1.000
_cell.angle_alpha   90.00
_cell.angle_beta   90.00
_cell.angle_gamma   90.00
#
_symmetry.space_group_name_H-M   'P 1'
#
loop_
_entity.id
_entity.type
_entity.pdbx_description
1 polymer ?
#
loop_
_entity_poly.entity_id
_entity_poly.type
_entity_poly.pdbx_seq_one_letter_code
_entity_poly.pdbx_strand_id
1 'polypeptide(L)'
;MFVRQLRINGYRSIRNIELELGQLNVICGPNGCGKSNLYKAVKLLHEASQGQLAAVLAEEGGIQKTLWAGKKRSGESRMNLSATLEDFDYELQVGFENSPGPGSSIFTLDPWVKAESLWMTGHQRRPSSRLVDASLGRFQMMMQREGIYRPLEASELSDGTLRFVCLAVAILSPRPPSFMAFNEPENSLHPDLIPALAMLLAETSRYSQLWITSHSPELAELIRQHAVVQCFELAQRQGETQLA
;
A
#
# COMPACT_ATOMS: atom_id res chain seq x y z
N MET A 1 7.34 -10.37 -11.48
CA MET A 1 7.11 -9.90 -10.08
C MET A 1 5.66 -9.47 -9.91
N PHE A 2 4.81 -10.49 -9.79
CA PHE A 2 3.44 -10.43 -9.31
C PHE A 2 3.43 -10.90 -7.84
N VAL A 3 2.68 -10.21 -6.98
CA VAL A 3 2.44 -10.60 -5.59
C VAL A 3 1.26 -11.57 -5.57
N ARG A 4 1.48 -12.81 -5.17
CA ARG A 4 0.43 -13.85 -5.09
C ARG A 4 -0.36 -13.79 -3.80
N GLN A 5 0.26 -13.40 -2.70
CA GLN A 5 -0.40 -13.32 -1.39
C GLN A 5 0.18 -12.21 -0.52
N LEU A 6 -0.67 -11.52 0.23
CA LEU A 6 -0.30 -10.57 1.28
C LEU A 6 -0.83 -11.05 2.63
N ARG A 7 0.04 -11.10 3.64
CA ARG A 7 -0.33 -11.37 5.04
C ARG A 7 0.08 -10.20 5.94
N ILE A 8 -0.86 -9.73 6.76
CA ILE A 8 -0.68 -8.63 7.71
C ILE A 8 -1.07 -9.13 9.10
N ASN A 9 -0.11 -9.14 10.03
CA ASN A 9 -0.33 -9.59 11.40
C ASN A 9 0.16 -8.51 12.40
N GLY A 10 -0.65 -8.22 13.41
CA GLY A 10 -0.28 -7.34 14.52
C GLY A 10 -0.13 -5.85 14.20
N TYR A 11 -0.81 -5.34 13.16
CA TYR A 11 -0.66 -3.96 12.65
C TYR A 11 -1.92 -3.11 12.89
N ARG A 12 -1.85 -2.12 13.78
CA ARG A 12 -2.93 -1.17 14.10
C ARG A 12 -4.27 -1.82 14.48
N SER A 13 -5.25 -1.78 13.57
CA SER A 13 -6.57 -2.44 13.69
C SER A 13 -6.62 -3.81 13.03
N ILE A 14 -5.56 -4.24 12.34
CA ILE A 14 -5.46 -5.53 11.67
C ILE A 14 -4.72 -6.49 12.58
N ARG A 15 -5.45 -7.44 13.16
CA ARG A 15 -4.86 -8.47 14.01
C ARG A 15 -4.21 -9.58 13.18
N ASN A 16 -4.96 -10.14 12.23
CA ASN A 16 -4.48 -11.10 11.24
C ASN A 16 -5.37 -11.06 10.00
N ILE A 17 -4.81 -10.66 8.85
CA ILE A 17 -5.47 -10.71 7.53
C ILE A 17 -4.53 -11.41 6.54
N GLU A 18 -5.12 -12.23 5.68
CA GLU A 18 -4.47 -12.98 4.61
C GLU A 18 -5.29 -12.81 3.34
N LEU A 19 -4.64 -12.45 2.23
CA LEU A 19 -5.27 -12.06 0.97
C LEU A 19 -4.50 -12.68 -0.19
N GLU A 20 -5.11 -13.60 -0.93
CA GLU A 20 -4.60 -14.08 -2.22
C GLU A 20 -4.93 -13.03 -3.28
N LEU A 21 -3.94 -12.52 -4.01
CA LEU A 21 -4.10 -11.34 -4.87
C LEU A 21 -4.20 -11.71 -6.36
N GLY A 22 -5.17 -11.12 -7.03
CA GLY A 22 -5.34 -11.18 -8.48
C GLY A 22 -4.57 -10.05 -9.19
N GLN A 23 -4.82 -9.88 -10.49
CA GLN A 23 -4.22 -8.82 -11.29
C GLN A 23 -4.73 -7.42 -10.90
N LEU A 24 -6.01 -7.30 -10.52
CA LEU A 24 -6.65 -6.04 -10.15
C LEU A 24 -7.44 -6.24 -8.85
N ASN A 25 -6.94 -5.66 -7.75
CA ASN A 25 -7.47 -5.83 -6.41
C ASN A 25 -8.12 -4.53 -5.92
N VAL A 26 -9.40 -4.57 -5.55
CA VAL A 26 -10.12 -3.41 -5.00
C VAL A 26 -10.62 -3.72 -3.60
N ILE A 27 -10.18 -2.91 -2.63
CA ILE A 27 -10.48 -3.04 -1.21
C ILE A 27 -11.55 -1.99 -0.84
N CYS A 28 -12.75 -2.47 -0.56
CA CYS A 28 -13.96 -1.69 -0.25
C CYS A 28 -14.38 -1.84 1.22
N GLY A 29 -15.39 -1.08 1.64
CA GLY A 29 -15.98 -1.10 2.98
C GLY A 29 -16.26 0.31 3.51
N PRO A 30 -16.92 0.47 4.66
CA PRO A 30 -17.31 1.78 5.20
C PRO A 30 -16.13 2.61 5.73
N ASN A 31 -16.40 3.83 6.19
CA ASN A 31 -15.42 4.66 6.89
C ASN A 31 -14.95 3.98 8.19
N GLY A 32 -13.66 4.09 8.50
CA GLY A 32 -13.07 3.51 9.72
C GLY A 32 -12.86 1.98 9.71
N CYS A 33 -13.33 1.23 8.69
CA CYS A 33 -13.21 -0.23 8.69
C CYS A 33 -11.77 -0.76 8.71
N GLY A 34 -10.83 -0.05 8.07
CA GLY A 34 -9.41 -0.40 8.04
C GLY A 34 -8.69 -0.20 6.70
N LYS A 35 -9.38 0.19 5.61
CA LYS A 35 -8.80 0.40 4.27
C LYS A 35 -7.44 1.10 4.29
N SER A 36 -7.36 2.27 4.90
CA SER A 36 -6.15 3.09 4.94
C SER A 36 -5.03 2.47 5.80
N ASN A 37 -5.34 1.55 6.73
CA ASN A 37 -4.33 0.74 7.44
C ASN A 37 -3.81 -0.38 6.54
N LEU A 38 -4.67 -1.02 5.73
CA LEU A 38 -4.28 -2.00 4.71
C LEU A 38 -3.36 -1.38 3.65
N TYR A 39 -3.70 -0.18 3.15
CA TYR A 39 -2.81 0.58 2.27
C TYR A 39 -1.49 0.96 2.96
N LYS A 40 -1.52 1.48 4.20
CA LYS A 40 -0.29 1.84 4.93
C LYS A 40 0.61 0.63 5.22
N ALA A 41 0.07 -0.59 5.37
CA ALA A 41 0.87 -1.81 5.49
C ALA A 41 1.62 -2.13 4.18
N VAL A 42 0.96 -2.00 3.03
CA VAL A 42 1.61 -2.13 1.70
C VAL A 42 2.64 -1.02 1.48
N LYS A 43 2.34 0.23 1.87
CA LYS A 43 3.33 1.32 1.88
C LYS A 43 4.54 0.95 2.74
N LEU A 44 4.34 0.44 3.95
CA LEU A 44 5.44 0.13 4.88
C LEU A 44 6.35 -0.99 4.35
N LEU A 45 5.80 -1.99 3.65
CA LEU A 45 6.59 -3.01 2.94
C LEU A 45 7.47 -2.40 1.84
N HIS A 46 6.91 -1.49 1.04
CA HIS A 46 7.66 -0.77 0.00
C HIS A 46 8.76 0.11 0.61
N GLU A 47 8.43 0.96 1.58
CA GLU A 47 9.37 1.87 2.23
C GLU A 47 10.50 1.13 2.96
N ALA A 48 10.21 -0.06 3.51
CA ALA A 48 11.24 -0.94 4.08
C ALA A 48 12.23 -1.45 3.02
N SER A 49 11.76 -1.81 1.83
CA SER A 49 12.64 -2.23 0.73
C SER A 49 13.59 -1.12 0.25
N GLN A 50 13.23 0.14 0.49
CA GLN A 50 14.04 1.33 0.20
C GLN A 50 14.89 1.80 1.41
N GLY A 51 14.95 1.00 2.50
CA GLY A 51 15.66 1.34 3.73
C GLY A 51 15.00 2.44 4.59
N GLN A 52 13.86 2.99 4.19
CA GLN A 52 13.20 4.14 4.84
C GLN A 52 12.33 3.77 6.05
N LEU A 53 12.30 2.49 6.45
CA LEU A 53 11.42 1.95 7.50
C LEU A 53 11.43 2.76 8.80
N ALA A 54 12.60 3.14 9.30
CA ALA A 54 12.72 3.89 10.55
C ALA A 54 12.11 5.30 10.46
N ALA A 55 12.31 5.98 9.33
CA ALA A 55 11.75 7.32 9.09
C ALA A 55 10.22 7.27 8.99
N VAL A 56 9.68 6.35 8.20
CA VAL A 56 8.22 6.20 8.02
C VAL A 56 7.53 5.76 9.32
N LEU A 57 8.18 4.95 10.17
CA LEU A 57 7.65 4.63 11.50
C LEU A 57 7.72 5.80 12.49
N ALA A 58 8.65 6.75 12.32
CA ALA A 58 8.64 8.00 13.06
C ALA A 58 7.51 8.95 12.60
N GLU A 59 7.31 9.10 11.27
CA GLU A 59 6.22 9.89 10.68
C GLU A 59 4.82 9.39 11.11
N GLU A 60 4.61 8.07 11.16
CA GLU A 60 3.36 7.46 11.66
C GLU A 60 3.21 7.54 13.20
N GLY A 61 4.08 8.30 13.88
CA GLY A 61 4.01 8.62 15.30
C GLY A 61 4.61 7.57 16.23
N GLY A 62 5.60 6.82 15.76
CA GLY A 62 6.35 5.80 16.49
C GLY A 62 5.78 4.39 16.36
N ILE A 63 6.64 3.38 16.55
CA ILE A 63 6.26 1.95 16.48
C ILE A 63 5.09 1.58 17.41
N GLN A 64 4.95 2.28 18.54
CA GLN A 64 3.84 2.09 19.48
C GLN A 64 2.46 2.26 18.83
N LYS A 65 2.33 3.17 17.83
CA LYS A 65 1.07 3.49 17.15
C LYS A 65 0.83 2.68 15.86
N THR A 66 1.82 1.91 15.40
CA THR A 66 1.70 1.02 14.24
C THR A 66 1.48 -0.43 14.64
N LEU A 67 1.88 -0.85 15.85
CA LEU A 67 1.51 -2.15 16.42
C LEU A 67 0.01 -2.27 16.74
N TRP A 68 -0.47 -3.50 16.90
CA TRP A 68 -1.85 -3.84 17.27
C TRP A 68 -2.34 -3.10 18.52
N ALA A 69 -3.53 -2.50 18.41
CA ALA A 69 -4.11 -1.62 19.42
C ALA A 69 -5.05 -2.32 20.43
N GLY A 70 -5.48 -3.57 20.14
CA GLY A 70 -6.37 -4.32 21.02
C GLY A 70 -5.66 -4.97 22.22
N LYS A 71 -6.40 -5.79 22.98
CA LYS A 71 -5.83 -6.56 24.12
C LYS A 71 -4.72 -7.48 23.60
N LYS A 72 -3.51 -7.29 24.13
CA LYS A 72 -2.29 -8.05 23.79
C LYS A 72 -2.15 -9.25 24.74
N ARG A 73 -1.67 -10.40 24.25
CA ARG A 73 -1.11 -11.45 25.13
C ARG A 73 0.30 -11.07 25.57
N SER A 74 0.76 -11.66 26.67
CA SER A 74 2.15 -11.47 27.12
C SER A 74 3.13 -11.90 26.02
N GLY A 75 4.04 -11.00 25.63
CA GLY A 75 4.99 -11.19 24.53
C GLY A 75 4.53 -10.70 23.14
N GLU A 76 3.25 -10.37 22.93
CA GLU A 76 2.74 -9.86 21.64
C GLU A 76 3.05 -8.37 21.42
N SER A 77 4.34 -8.07 21.25
CA SER A 77 4.87 -6.73 20.91
C SER A 77 5.71 -6.77 19.63
N ARG A 78 5.12 -7.32 18.57
CA ARG A 78 5.65 -7.38 17.20
C ARG A 78 4.53 -7.31 16.17
N MET A 79 4.83 -6.77 14.99
CA MET A 79 4.06 -6.93 13.76
C MET A 79 4.83 -7.81 12.79
N ASN A 80 4.12 -8.52 11.92
CA ASN A 80 4.70 -9.25 10.79
C ASN A 80 3.93 -8.85 9.52
N LEU A 81 4.66 -8.34 8.54
CA LEU A 81 4.14 -8.05 7.20
C LEU A 81 4.88 -8.96 6.22
N SER A 82 4.15 -9.72 5.41
CA SER A 82 4.77 -10.58 4.40
C SER A 82 4.02 -10.60 3.09
N ALA A 83 4.77 -10.69 2.00
CA ALA A 83 4.28 -10.81 0.64
C ALA A 83 4.91 -12.06 0.01
N THR A 84 4.07 -12.94 -0.52
CA THR A 84 4.49 -14.07 -1.36
C THR A 84 4.46 -13.59 -2.80
N LEU A 85 5.57 -13.66 -3.54
CA LEU A 85 5.65 -13.25 -4.95
C LEU A 85 5.81 -14.51 -5.84
N GLU A 86 6.19 -14.32 -7.10
CA GLU A 86 6.40 -15.45 -8.03
C GLU A 86 7.70 -16.21 -7.76
N ASP A 87 8.79 -15.47 -7.56
CA ASP A 87 10.16 -15.99 -7.49
C ASP A 87 10.73 -16.00 -6.05
N PHE A 88 10.17 -15.15 -5.17
CA PHE A 88 10.59 -15.01 -3.78
C PHE A 88 9.45 -14.63 -2.82
N ASP A 89 9.61 -15.00 -1.56
CA ASP A 89 8.75 -14.61 -0.44
C ASP A 89 9.50 -13.55 0.39
N TYR A 90 8.86 -12.42 0.67
CA TYR A 90 9.39 -11.36 1.54
C TYR A 90 8.67 -11.36 2.89
N GLU A 91 9.43 -11.41 4.00
CA GLU A 91 8.91 -11.39 5.37
C GLU A 91 9.64 -10.33 6.21
N LEU A 92 8.87 -9.42 6.83
CA LEU A 92 9.35 -8.30 7.63
C LEU A 92 8.71 -8.32 9.03
N GLN A 93 9.50 -8.69 10.04
CA GLN A 93 9.11 -8.72 11.46
C GLN A 93 9.74 -7.55 12.21
N VAL A 94 8.90 -6.71 12.83
CA VAL A 94 9.31 -5.47 13.51
C VAL A 94 8.69 -5.41 14.92
N GLY A 95 9.43 -4.95 15.92
CA GLY A 95 8.95 -4.81 17.30
C GLY A 95 9.96 -4.09 18.20
N PHE A 96 9.75 -4.09 19.51
CA PHE A 96 10.72 -3.54 20.47
C PHE A 96 11.86 -4.52 20.80
N GLU A 97 12.96 -4.02 21.34
CA GLU A 97 13.93 -4.85 22.08
C GLU A 97 13.22 -5.54 23.28
N ASN A 98 13.34 -6.86 23.38
CA ASN A 98 12.64 -7.67 24.40
C ASN A 98 13.58 -8.13 25.54
N SER A 99 14.80 -7.58 25.65
CA SER A 99 15.83 -8.08 26.58
C SER A 99 16.65 -6.94 27.18
N PRO A 100 16.25 -6.39 28.35
CA PRO A 100 17.04 -5.41 29.08
C PRO A 100 18.26 -6.08 29.72
N GLY A 101 19.30 -6.32 28.92
CA GLY A 101 20.63 -6.72 29.39
C GLY A 101 21.49 -5.51 29.76
N PRO A 102 22.63 -5.70 30.46
CA PRO A 102 23.60 -4.63 30.67
C PRO A 102 24.12 -4.12 29.32
N GLY A 103 23.78 -2.89 28.96
CA GLY A 103 24.05 -2.31 27.63
C GLY A 103 22.80 -2.09 26.75
N SER A 104 21.59 -2.37 27.24
CA SER A 104 20.33 -2.04 26.56
C SER A 104 20.26 -0.57 26.12
N SER A 105 19.74 -0.31 24.92
CA SER A 105 19.69 1.04 24.35
C SER A 105 18.74 1.96 25.12
N ILE A 106 19.15 3.22 25.32
CA ILE A 106 18.25 4.30 25.79
C ILE A 106 17.12 4.59 24.79
N PHE A 107 17.27 4.15 23.54
CA PHE A 107 16.28 4.25 22.47
C PHE A 107 15.31 3.06 22.49
N THR A 108 14.74 2.73 23.64
CA THR A 108 13.89 1.53 23.84
C THR A 108 12.53 1.60 23.12
N LEU A 109 12.28 2.68 22.38
CA LEU A 109 11.09 2.92 21.54
C LEU A 109 11.39 2.90 20.04
N ASP A 110 12.66 2.76 19.64
CA ASP A 110 13.04 2.74 18.23
C ASP A 110 12.58 1.45 17.55
N PRO A 111 12.28 1.49 16.24
CA PRO A 111 11.73 0.35 15.52
C PRO A 111 12.81 -0.70 15.22
N TRP A 112 12.93 -1.71 16.07
CA TRP A 112 13.87 -2.80 15.84
C TRP A 112 13.32 -3.83 14.83
N VAL A 113 14.02 -3.97 13.70
CA VAL A 113 13.81 -5.05 12.73
C VAL A 113 14.31 -6.35 13.35
N LYS A 114 13.37 -7.19 13.80
CA LYS A 114 13.66 -8.47 14.45
C LYS A 114 14.10 -9.53 13.44
N ALA A 115 13.50 -9.47 12.26
CA ALA A 115 13.94 -10.19 11.07
C ALA A 115 13.43 -9.45 9.83
N GLU A 116 14.28 -9.38 8.81
CA GLU A 116 13.92 -9.05 7.43
C GLU A 116 14.46 -10.21 6.60
N SER A 117 13.65 -10.78 5.72
CA SER A 117 14.04 -12.00 5.00
C SER A 117 13.42 -12.07 3.61
N LEU A 118 14.28 -12.40 2.64
CA LEU A 118 13.93 -12.77 1.28
C LEU A 118 14.25 -14.25 1.11
N TRP A 119 13.23 -15.07 0.86
CA TRP A 119 13.36 -16.51 0.62
C TRP A 119 13.03 -16.81 -0.85
N MET A 120 13.81 -17.65 -1.53
CA MET A 120 13.45 -18.06 -2.89
C MET A 120 12.27 -19.04 -2.84
N THR A 121 11.19 -18.75 -3.57
CA THR A 121 9.90 -19.45 -3.40
C THR A 121 10.06 -20.95 -3.73
N GLY A 122 9.57 -21.80 -2.83
CA GLY A 122 9.69 -23.27 -2.93
C GLY A 122 10.99 -23.88 -2.37
N HIS A 123 11.96 -23.08 -1.90
CA HIS A 123 13.22 -23.57 -1.32
C HIS A 123 13.25 -23.52 0.23
N GLN A 124 14.16 -24.28 0.83
CA GLN A 124 14.45 -24.16 2.27
C GLN A 124 14.98 -22.75 2.60
N ARG A 125 14.35 -22.09 3.58
CA ARG A 125 14.74 -20.79 4.14
C ARG A 125 16.21 -20.78 4.56
N ARG A 126 17.08 -20.03 3.85
CA ARG A 126 18.53 -19.87 4.14
C ARG A 126 18.99 -18.41 3.88
N PRO A 127 20.01 -17.88 4.59
CA PRO A 127 20.20 -16.41 4.71
C PRO A 127 20.97 -15.72 3.55
N SER A 128 21.27 -16.41 2.45
CA SER A 128 22.35 -16.04 1.52
C SER A 128 21.90 -15.27 0.26
N SER A 129 20.79 -14.54 0.31
CA SER A 129 20.16 -13.90 -0.88
C SER A 129 19.52 -12.55 -0.56
N ARG A 130 20.28 -11.44 -0.67
CA ARG A 130 19.82 -10.06 -0.45
C ARG A 130 20.41 -9.10 -1.50
N LEU A 131 19.60 -8.20 -2.07
CA LEU A 131 19.94 -7.22 -3.13
C LEU A 131 19.19 -5.88 -2.94
N VAL A 132 19.65 -4.81 -3.61
CA VAL A 132 19.25 -3.37 -3.53
C VAL A 132 19.64 -2.69 -4.88
N ASP A 133 19.38 -1.42 -5.29
CA ASP A 133 18.85 -0.15 -4.74
C ASP A 133 18.36 0.78 -5.90
N ALA A 134 17.51 1.81 -5.66
CA ALA A 134 17.25 2.91 -6.62
C ALA A 134 16.52 4.16 -6.02
N SER A 135 16.72 5.35 -6.61
CA SER A 135 16.32 6.68 -6.06
C SER A 135 15.36 7.53 -6.94
N LEU A 136 14.89 8.68 -6.41
CA LEU A 136 13.83 9.55 -6.97
C LEU A 136 14.30 10.84 -7.71
N GLY A 137 13.40 11.47 -8.47
CA GLY A 137 13.60 12.74 -9.22
C GLY A 137 12.39 13.69 -9.20
N ARG A 138 12.42 14.80 -9.98
CA ARG A 138 11.38 15.86 -10.04
C ARG A 138 10.85 16.11 -11.46
N PHE A 139 9.64 16.67 -11.58
CA PHE A 139 8.97 17.00 -12.85
C PHE A 139 8.10 18.29 -12.75
N GLN A 140 7.58 18.77 -13.88
CA GLN A 140 6.66 19.91 -14.00
C GLN A 140 5.48 19.52 -14.91
N MET A 141 4.29 20.11 -14.71
CA MET A 141 3.06 19.79 -15.43
C MET A 141 2.40 21.06 -16.00
N MET A 142 1.93 20.98 -17.25
CA MET A 142 1.20 22.03 -17.98
C MET A 142 0.02 21.39 -18.73
N MET A 143 -1.08 22.12 -18.94
CA MET A 143 -2.26 21.65 -19.69
C MET A 143 -2.63 22.62 -20.82
N GLN A 144 -2.79 22.14 -22.04
CA GLN A 144 -3.36 22.93 -23.15
C GLN A 144 -4.87 22.65 -23.28
N ARG A 145 -5.66 23.69 -23.57
CA ARG A 145 -7.11 23.60 -23.75
C ARG A 145 -7.55 24.41 -24.96
N GLU A 146 -8.48 23.87 -25.74
CA GLU A 146 -9.08 24.58 -26.87
C GLU A 146 -9.74 25.90 -26.41
N GLY A 147 -9.55 26.96 -27.20
CA GLY A 147 -9.95 28.32 -26.84
C GLY A 147 -8.97 29.08 -25.91
N ILE A 148 -7.93 28.44 -25.37
CA ILE A 148 -6.90 29.10 -24.54
C ILE A 148 -5.56 29.09 -25.28
N TYR A 149 -5.09 30.27 -25.70
CA TYR A 149 -3.89 30.44 -26.54
C TYR A 149 -2.54 30.26 -25.80
N ARG A 150 -2.57 29.90 -24.51
CA ARG A 150 -1.38 29.51 -23.73
C ARG A 150 -1.68 28.26 -22.91
N PRO A 151 -0.68 27.45 -22.55
CA PRO A 151 -0.85 26.41 -21.54
C PRO A 151 -1.27 27.02 -20.20
N LEU A 152 -2.04 26.24 -19.45
CA LEU A 152 -2.36 26.45 -18.04
C LEU A 152 -1.29 25.77 -17.16
N GLU A 153 -0.86 26.46 -16.11
CA GLU A 153 -0.04 25.87 -15.06
C GLU A 153 -0.88 25.04 -14.09
N ALA A 154 -0.24 24.16 -13.31
CA ALA A 154 -0.91 23.35 -12.28
C ALA A 154 -1.68 24.20 -11.23
N SER A 155 -1.23 25.44 -11.01
CA SER A 155 -1.86 26.46 -10.15
C SER A 155 -3.15 27.06 -10.72
N GLU A 156 -3.45 26.85 -12.01
CA GLU A 156 -4.62 27.37 -12.72
C GLU A 156 -5.70 26.30 -12.98
N LEU A 157 -5.45 25.07 -12.53
CA LEU A 157 -6.38 23.95 -12.60
C LEU A 157 -7.18 23.83 -11.30
N SER A 158 -8.39 23.29 -11.36
CA SER A 158 -9.12 22.89 -10.15
C SER A 158 -8.50 21.62 -9.55
N ASP A 159 -8.52 21.48 -8.22
CA ASP A 159 -7.96 20.33 -7.49
C ASP A 159 -8.35 18.97 -8.08
N GLY A 160 -9.63 18.79 -8.43
CA GLY A 160 -10.12 17.55 -9.06
C GLY A 160 -9.54 17.29 -10.45
N THR A 161 -9.30 18.35 -11.25
CA THR A 161 -8.64 18.24 -12.56
C THR A 161 -7.16 17.94 -12.39
N LEU A 162 -6.47 18.68 -11.52
CA LEU A 162 -5.05 18.48 -11.21
C LEU A 162 -4.81 17.05 -10.67
N ARG A 163 -5.64 16.58 -9.74
CA ARG A 163 -5.59 15.23 -9.18
C ARG A 163 -5.84 14.16 -10.25
N PHE A 164 -6.82 14.35 -11.14
CA PHE A 164 -7.06 13.44 -12.26
C PHE A 164 -5.86 13.35 -13.21
N VAL A 165 -5.24 14.48 -13.59
CA VAL A 165 -4.06 14.44 -14.48
C VAL A 165 -2.84 13.85 -13.77
N CYS A 166 -2.60 14.16 -12.49
CA CYS A 166 -1.54 13.52 -11.70
C CYS A 166 -1.73 12.00 -11.59
N LEU A 167 -2.96 11.53 -11.39
CA LEU A 167 -3.29 10.11 -11.43
C LEU A 167 -3.05 9.52 -12.81
N ALA A 168 -3.55 10.15 -13.88
CA ALA A 168 -3.36 9.69 -15.25
C ALA A 168 -1.88 9.61 -15.64
N VAL A 169 -1.03 10.55 -15.21
CA VAL A 169 0.43 10.53 -15.44
C VAL A 169 1.11 9.39 -14.67
N ALA A 170 0.70 9.11 -13.43
CA ALA A 170 1.25 8.00 -12.65
C ALA A 170 0.83 6.62 -13.20
N ILE A 171 -0.44 6.52 -13.63
CA ILE A 171 -1.05 5.33 -14.22
C ILE A 171 -0.44 5.04 -15.61
N LEU A 172 -0.35 6.05 -16.48
CA LEU A 172 0.20 5.96 -17.84
C LEU A 172 1.72 6.17 -17.90
N SER A 173 2.45 5.79 -16.85
CA SER A 173 3.92 5.87 -16.84
C SER A 173 4.52 5.11 -18.02
N PRO A 174 5.45 5.71 -18.83
CA PRO A 174 6.12 5.01 -19.93
C PRO A 174 6.95 3.80 -19.52
N ARG A 175 7.21 3.64 -18.21
CA ARG A 175 7.73 2.42 -17.59
C ARG A 175 6.90 2.17 -16.33
N PRO A 176 5.75 1.47 -16.44
CA PRO A 176 4.86 1.29 -15.31
C PRO A 176 5.48 0.28 -14.32
N PRO A 177 5.47 0.55 -13.00
CA PRO A 177 5.87 -0.43 -11.99
C PRO A 177 5.03 -1.71 -12.08
N SER A 178 5.64 -2.89 -11.87
CA SER A 178 4.92 -4.18 -11.96
C SER A 178 3.84 -4.35 -10.89
N PHE A 179 3.88 -3.54 -9.82
CA PHE A 179 2.85 -3.42 -8.80
C PHE A 179 2.59 -1.93 -8.53
N MET A 180 1.33 -1.50 -8.56
CA MET A 180 0.92 -0.13 -8.21
C MET A 180 -0.12 -0.15 -7.08
N ALA A 181 0.09 0.69 -6.06
CA ALA A 181 -0.87 0.88 -4.98
C ALA A 181 -1.48 2.29 -5.03
N PHE A 182 -2.82 2.37 -5.03
CA PHE A 182 -3.58 3.62 -4.98
C PHE A 182 -4.45 3.66 -3.72
N ASN A 183 -4.41 4.78 -2.99
CA ASN A 183 -5.33 5.01 -1.88
C ASN A 183 -6.39 6.04 -2.26
N GLU A 184 -7.63 5.58 -2.44
CA GLU A 184 -8.80 6.43 -2.68
C GLU A 184 -8.58 7.35 -3.91
N PRO A 185 -8.26 6.80 -5.09
CA PRO A 185 -7.98 7.60 -6.28
C PRO A 185 -9.18 8.44 -6.75
N GLU A 186 -10.41 7.99 -6.46
CA GLU A 186 -11.66 8.69 -6.76
C GLU A 186 -11.94 9.88 -5.85
N ASN A 187 -11.32 9.93 -4.67
CA ASN A 187 -11.59 10.95 -3.66
C ASN A 187 -11.23 12.35 -4.22
N SER A 188 -12.11 13.34 -4.02
CA SER A 188 -11.96 14.72 -4.52
C SER A 188 -11.96 14.87 -6.06
N LEU A 189 -12.28 13.83 -6.84
CA LEU A 189 -12.52 13.98 -8.27
C LEU A 189 -13.96 14.46 -8.56
N HIS A 190 -14.18 15.01 -9.75
CA HIS A 190 -15.53 15.27 -10.26
C HIS A 190 -16.20 13.93 -10.66
N PRO A 191 -17.50 13.69 -10.39
CA PRO A 191 -18.16 12.43 -10.70
C PRO A 191 -17.98 11.96 -12.16
N ASP A 192 -18.10 12.87 -13.12
CA ASP A 192 -17.93 12.62 -14.56
C ASP A 192 -16.55 12.04 -14.94
N LEU A 193 -15.54 12.19 -14.07
CA LEU A 193 -14.19 11.64 -14.27
C LEU A 193 -14.02 10.21 -13.70
N ILE A 194 -14.95 9.72 -12.89
CA ILE A 194 -14.87 8.38 -12.28
C ILE A 194 -14.92 7.26 -13.34
N PRO A 195 -15.78 7.31 -14.38
CA PRO A 195 -15.73 6.32 -15.47
C PRO A 195 -14.40 6.36 -16.25
N ALA A 196 -13.83 7.55 -16.45
CA ALA A 196 -12.52 7.69 -17.11
C ALA A 196 -11.38 7.10 -16.26
N LEU A 197 -11.40 7.33 -14.94
CA LEU A 197 -10.48 6.70 -13.99
C LEU A 197 -10.64 5.17 -14.00
N ALA A 198 -11.87 4.65 -14.02
CA ALA A 198 -12.13 3.21 -14.05
C ALA A 198 -11.55 2.53 -15.31
N MET A 199 -11.75 3.13 -16.50
CA MET A 199 -11.14 2.65 -17.75
C MET A 199 -9.60 2.67 -17.70
N LEU A 200 -9.01 3.76 -17.19
CA LEU A 200 -7.54 3.89 -17.07
C LEU A 200 -6.94 2.84 -16.13
N LEU A 201 -7.61 2.55 -15.00
CA LEU A 201 -7.20 1.49 -14.07
C LEU A 201 -7.35 0.09 -14.70
N ALA A 202 -8.45 -0.18 -15.41
CA ALA A 202 -8.67 -1.45 -16.08
C ALA A 202 -7.62 -1.73 -17.18
N GLU A 203 -7.32 -0.76 -18.05
CA GLU A 203 -6.28 -0.91 -19.07
C GLU A 203 -4.87 -1.03 -18.47
N THR A 204 -4.57 -0.31 -17.39
CA THR A 204 -3.26 -0.40 -16.72
C THR A 204 -3.06 -1.72 -16.00
N SER A 205 -4.15 -2.36 -15.54
CA SER A 205 -4.07 -3.72 -14.97
C SER A 205 -3.53 -4.77 -15.96
N ARG A 206 -3.51 -4.48 -17.27
CA ARG A 206 -2.94 -5.36 -18.30
C ARG A 206 -1.40 -5.41 -18.28
N TYR A 207 -0.76 -4.46 -17.59
CA TYR A 207 0.70 -4.30 -17.54
C TYR A 207 1.25 -4.27 -16.10
N SER A 208 0.44 -3.81 -15.14
CA SER A 208 0.78 -3.72 -13.71
C SER A 208 -0.23 -4.48 -12.87
N GLN A 209 0.21 -5.15 -11.80
CA GLN A 209 -0.71 -5.61 -10.77
C GLN A 209 -1.19 -4.41 -9.96
N LEU A 210 -2.51 -4.26 -9.78
CA LEU A 210 -3.10 -3.11 -9.09
C LEU A 210 -3.63 -3.48 -7.71
N TRP A 211 -3.41 -2.58 -6.75
CA TRP A 211 -3.95 -2.59 -5.40
C TRP A 211 -4.62 -1.24 -5.12
N ILE A 212 -5.95 -1.23 -4.95
CA ILE A 212 -6.74 0.00 -4.87
C ILE A 212 -7.59 -0.04 -3.61
N THR A 213 -7.45 0.92 -2.70
CA THR A 213 -8.50 1.16 -1.68
C THR A 213 -9.53 2.14 -2.24
N SER A 214 -10.81 1.85 -2.05
CA SER A 214 -11.92 2.68 -2.53
C SER A 214 -12.97 2.86 -1.44
N HIS A 215 -13.53 4.07 -1.30
CA HIS A 215 -14.77 4.29 -0.55
C HIS A 215 -16.01 4.16 -1.44
N SER A 216 -15.84 4.18 -2.76
CA SER A 216 -16.91 4.02 -3.75
C SER A 216 -17.06 2.57 -4.23
N PRO A 217 -18.20 1.89 -3.97
CA PRO A 217 -18.54 0.63 -4.62
C PRO A 217 -18.78 0.81 -6.13
N GLU A 218 -19.23 1.99 -6.56
CA GLU A 218 -19.43 2.35 -7.95
C GLU A 218 -18.12 2.33 -8.74
N LEU A 219 -17.00 2.80 -8.17
CA LEU A 219 -15.68 2.66 -8.81
C LEU A 219 -15.33 1.19 -9.07
N ALA A 220 -15.57 0.30 -8.10
CA ALA A 220 -15.34 -1.13 -8.26
C ALA A 220 -16.20 -1.72 -9.40
N GLU A 221 -17.47 -1.34 -9.48
CA GLU A 221 -18.39 -1.82 -10.52
C GLU A 221 -18.07 -1.26 -11.91
N LEU A 222 -17.64 0.00 -12.01
CA LEU A 222 -17.17 0.59 -13.27
C LEU A 222 -15.90 -0.09 -13.77
N ILE A 223 -14.96 -0.47 -12.89
CA ILE A 223 -13.75 -1.22 -13.29
C ILE A 223 -14.12 -2.63 -13.78
N ARG A 224 -15.10 -3.31 -13.16
CA ARG A 224 -15.59 -4.65 -13.56
C ARG A 224 -16.15 -4.69 -14.99
N GLN A 225 -16.62 -3.57 -15.52
CA GLN A 225 -17.11 -3.48 -16.91
C GLN A 225 -15.96 -3.59 -17.94
N HIS A 226 -14.70 -3.46 -17.51
CA HIS A 226 -13.53 -3.43 -18.38
C HIS A 226 -12.44 -4.46 -18.01
N ALA A 227 -12.38 -4.93 -16.75
CA ALA A 227 -11.38 -5.90 -16.29
C ALA A 227 -11.94 -6.87 -15.23
N VAL A 228 -11.29 -8.02 -15.06
CA VAL A 228 -11.58 -8.95 -13.95
C VAL A 228 -11.05 -8.34 -12.65
N VAL A 229 -11.96 -7.99 -11.74
CA VAL A 229 -11.64 -7.39 -10.44
C VAL A 229 -11.82 -8.40 -9.32
N GLN A 230 -10.81 -8.55 -8.47
CA GLN A 230 -10.93 -9.21 -7.18
C GLN A 230 -11.29 -8.15 -6.12
N CYS A 231 -12.47 -8.30 -5.51
CA CYS A 231 -12.96 -7.38 -4.48
C CYS A 231 -12.78 -7.95 -3.08
N PHE A 232 -12.26 -7.13 -2.17
CA PHE A 232 -12.18 -7.42 -0.74
C PHE A 232 -13.03 -6.42 0.03
N GLU A 233 -14.13 -6.86 0.64
CA GLU A 233 -14.93 -6.02 1.51
C GLU A 233 -14.44 -6.13 2.96
N LEU A 234 -14.25 -4.98 3.62
CA LEU A 234 -13.79 -4.89 5.00
C LEU A 234 -14.91 -4.51 5.96
N ALA A 235 -15.05 -5.28 7.03
CA ALA A 235 -15.85 -4.95 8.20
C ALA A 235 -14.95 -4.56 9.38
N GLN A 236 -15.49 -3.78 10.32
CA GLN A 236 -14.91 -3.65 11.66
C GLN A 236 -15.76 -4.45 12.65
N ARG A 237 -15.16 -5.41 13.34
CA ARG A 237 -15.83 -6.21 14.39
C ARG A 237 -15.02 -6.08 15.68
N GLN A 238 -15.64 -5.54 16.74
CA GLN A 238 -14.99 -5.32 18.06
C GLN A 238 -13.68 -4.48 18.00
N GLY A 239 -13.55 -3.57 17.04
CA GLY A 239 -12.34 -2.76 16.80
C GLY A 239 -11.27 -3.44 15.92
N GLU A 240 -11.48 -4.71 15.58
CA GLU A 240 -10.64 -5.48 14.65
C GLU A 240 -11.14 -5.28 13.20
N THR A 241 -10.23 -4.95 12.28
CA THR A 241 -10.45 -4.98 10.83
C THR A 241 -10.46 -6.43 10.37
N GLN A 242 -11.53 -6.85 9.71
CA GLN A 242 -11.71 -8.21 9.19
C GLN A 242 -12.29 -8.14 7.77
N LEU A 243 -12.16 -9.22 7.00
CA LEU A 243 -12.97 -9.42 5.81
C LEU A 243 -14.43 -9.63 6.22
N ALA A 244 -15.37 -9.13 5.40
CA ALA A 244 -16.81 -9.18 5.66
C ALA A 244 -17.35 -10.62 5.66
#